data_AF-A0A9E2FQD0-F1
#
_entry.id   AF-A0A9E2FQD0-F1
#
_cell.length_a   1.000
_cell.length_b   1.000
_cell.length_c   1.000
_cell.angle_alpha   90.00
_cell.angle_beta   90.00
_cell.angle_gamma   90.00
#
_symmetry.space_group_name_H-M   'P 1'
#
loop_
_entity.id
_entity.type
_entity.pdbx_description
1 polymer ?
#
loop_
_entity_poly.entity_id
_entity_poly.type
_entity_poly.pdbx_seq_one_letter_code
_entity_poly.pdbx_strand_id
1 'polypeptide(L)'
;MTAMTILIIASAYLLGSISSAIIVCQLFGKADPRTQGSHNPGATNVLRIAGKLPAALVLVFDILKGTVAVWGAYFLGLEPIELGLVALAVCFGHIFPLFFGFSGGKAVATAFGALLPWTAGLPCAPAVPTCRPPTCRH
;
A
#
# COMPACT_ATOMS: atom_id res chain seq x y z
N MET A 1 -21.25 2.04 -3.59
CA MET A 1 -19.96 1.61 -4.16
C MET A 1 -20.19 1.20 -5.61
N THR A 2 -19.41 1.75 -6.54
CA THR A 2 -19.53 1.41 -7.97
C THR A 2 -18.71 0.15 -8.30
N ALA A 3 -18.97 -0.48 -9.45
CA ALA A 3 -18.16 -1.62 -9.93
C ALA A 3 -16.67 -1.25 -10.08
N MET A 4 -16.38 0.00 -10.47
CA MET A 4 -15.02 0.52 -10.57
C MET A 4 -14.34 0.59 -9.20
N THR A 5 -15.03 1.06 -8.15
CA THR A 5 -14.48 1.08 -6.78
C THR A 5 -14.09 -0.32 -6.33
N ILE A 6 -14.94 -1.33 -6.57
CA ILE A 6 -14.67 -2.72 -6.18
C ILE A 6 -13.43 -3.26 -6.89
N LEU A 7 -13.28 -2.99 -8.19
CA LEU A 7 -12.10 -3.39 -8.96
C LEU A 7 -10.82 -2.74 -8.42
N ILE A 8 -10.87 -1.47 -8.03
CA ILE A 8 -9.71 -0.77 -7.45
C ILE A 8 -9.33 -1.37 -6.09
N ILE A 9 -10.31 -1.64 -5.22
CA ILE A 9 -10.07 -2.28 -3.91
C ILE A 9 -9.46 -3.67 -4.10
N ALA A 10 -10.01 -4.48 -5.03
CA ALA A 10 -9.47 -5.80 -5.33
C ALA A 10 -8.03 -5.71 -5.87
N SER A 11 -7.77 -4.75 -6.77
CA SER A 11 -6.43 -4.51 -7.32
C SER A 11 -5.44 -4.07 -6.23
N ALA A 12 -5.87 -3.26 -5.27
CA ALA A 12 -5.06 -2.84 -4.13
C ALA A 12 -4.68 -4.02 -3.22
N TYR A 13 -5.62 -4.95 -2.99
CA TYR A 13 -5.33 -6.19 -2.26
C TYR A 13 -4.32 -7.07 -3.01
N LEU A 14 -4.45 -7.22 -4.33
CA LEU A 14 -3.50 -7.97 -5.16
C LEU A 14 -2.11 -7.32 -5.15
N LEU A 15 -2.04 -5.99 -5.25
CA LEU A 15 -0.79 -5.24 -5.14
C LEU A 15 -0.13 -5.44 -3.76
N GLY A 16 -0.93 -5.38 -2.68
CA GLY A 16 -0.48 -5.63 -1.32
C GLY A 16 0.03 -7.06 -1.12
N SER A 17 -0.58 -8.03 -1.81
CA SER A 17 -0.23 -9.46 -1.77
C SER A 17 1.15 -9.79 -2.34
N ILE A 18 1.81 -8.83 -2.97
CA ILE A 18 3.18 -8.98 -3.44
C ILE A 18 4.14 -8.78 -2.25
N SER A 19 4.80 -9.87 -1.84
CA SER A 19 5.76 -9.88 -0.75
C SER A 19 7.13 -9.36 -1.21
N SER A 20 7.37 -8.07 -0.99
CA SER A 20 8.65 -7.40 -1.29
C SER A 20 9.83 -8.10 -0.61
N ALA A 21 9.64 -8.63 0.61
CA ALA A 21 10.68 -9.34 1.35
C ALA A 21 11.16 -10.62 0.64
N ILE A 22 10.23 -11.40 0.09
CA ILE A 22 10.58 -12.64 -0.62
C ILE A 22 11.28 -12.30 -1.94
N ILE A 23 10.74 -11.35 -2.71
CA ILE A 23 11.31 -10.91 -3.99
C ILE A 23 12.73 -10.36 -3.79
N VAL A 24 12.92 -9.46 -2.82
CA VAL A 24 14.23 -8.87 -2.56
C VAL A 24 15.21 -9.92 -2.04
N CYS A 25 14.83 -10.81 -1.13
CA CYS A 25 15.74 -11.88 -0.70
C CYS A 25 16.16 -12.79 -1.87
N GLN A 26 15.23 -13.15 -2.75
CA GLN A 26 15.52 -13.94 -3.95
C GLN A 26 16.46 -13.22 -4.92
N LEU A 27 16.23 -11.92 -5.17
CA LEU A 27 17.09 -11.10 -6.04
C LEU A 27 18.53 -10.99 -5.51
N PHE A 28 18.70 -10.98 -4.19
CA PHE A 28 20.02 -10.93 -3.55
C PHE A 28 20.62 -12.33 -3.30
N GLY A 29 20.01 -13.40 -3.81
CA GLY A 29 20.49 -14.78 -3.63
C GLY A 29 20.50 -15.23 -2.17
N LYS A 30 19.62 -14.68 -1.34
CA LYS A 30 19.49 -14.99 0.09
C LYS A 30 18.35 -15.99 0.32
N ALA A 31 18.45 -16.69 1.44
CA ALA A 31 17.42 -17.63 1.88
C ALA A 31 16.09 -16.91 2.11
N ASP A 32 15.00 -17.67 1.97
CA ASP A 32 13.64 -17.18 2.18
C ASP A 32 13.49 -16.61 3.62
N PRO A 33 13.01 -15.36 3.78
CA PRO A 33 12.77 -14.78 5.11
C PRO A 33 11.77 -15.53 5.97
N ARG A 34 10.99 -16.46 5.41
CA ARG A 34 10.05 -17.31 6.15
C ARG A 34 10.70 -18.53 6.78
N THR A 35 11.89 -18.93 6.34
CA THR A 35 12.59 -20.14 6.84
C THR A 35 13.76 -19.82 7.76
N GLN A 36 14.11 -18.53 7.90
CA GLN A 36 15.29 -18.08 8.62
C GLN A 36 14.94 -16.92 9.58
N GLY A 37 15.71 -16.80 10.67
CA GLY A 37 15.56 -15.73 11.64
C GLY A 37 14.26 -15.81 12.44
N SER A 38 13.45 -14.75 12.42
CA SER A 38 12.15 -14.71 13.12
C SER A 38 10.99 -15.32 12.33
N HIS A 39 11.26 -15.92 11.17
CA HIS A 39 10.26 -16.53 10.29
C HIS A 39 9.14 -15.57 9.83
N ASN A 40 9.41 -14.26 9.86
CA ASN A 40 8.46 -13.22 9.48
C ASN A 40 9.00 -12.47 8.26
N PRO A 41 8.25 -12.35 7.15
CA PRO A 41 8.69 -11.68 5.92
C PRO A 41 8.64 -10.14 6.04
N GLY A 42 9.21 -9.58 7.11
CA GLY A 42 9.33 -8.15 7.35
C GLY A 42 10.76 -7.64 7.24
N ALA A 43 10.92 -6.33 7.01
CA ALA A 43 12.23 -5.67 6.85
C ALA A 43 13.20 -5.95 8.02
N THR A 44 12.72 -6.04 9.26
CA THR A 44 13.57 -6.36 10.43
C THR A 44 14.19 -7.76 10.35
N ASN A 45 13.47 -8.74 9.81
CA ASN A 45 14.02 -10.08 9.65
C ASN A 45 14.99 -10.12 8.47
N VAL A 46 14.62 -9.45 7.36
CA VAL A 46 15.50 -9.27 6.20
C VAL A 46 16.83 -8.61 6.62
N LEU A 47 16.79 -7.65 7.54
CA LEU A 47 18.00 -7.01 8.10
C LEU A 47 18.94 -8.01 8.77
N ARG A 48 18.38 -9.02 9.47
CA ARG A 48 19.16 -10.06 10.16
C ARG A 48 19.75 -11.09 9.21
N ILE A 49 19.01 -11.48 8.17
CA ILE A 49 19.41 -12.59 7.26
C ILE A 49 20.14 -12.12 6.00
N ALA A 50 19.82 -10.94 5.48
CA ALA A 50 20.27 -10.43 4.18
C ALA A 50 21.08 -9.13 4.30
N GLY A 51 20.98 -8.43 5.44
CA GLY A 51 21.75 -7.21 5.72
C GLY A 51 20.98 -5.91 5.47
N LYS A 52 21.67 -4.78 5.68
CA LYS A 52 21.06 -3.43 5.68
C LYS A 52 20.46 -3.02 4.35
N LEU A 53 21.16 -3.31 3.24
CA LEU A 53 20.74 -2.87 1.92
C LEU A 53 19.47 -3.58 1.44
N PRO A 54 19.35 -4.93 1.50
CA PRO A 54 18.10 -5.63 1.19
C PRO A 54 16.94 -5.20 2.09
N ALA A 55 17.19 -4.99 3.40
CA ALA A 55 16.16 -4.55 4.32
C ALA A 55 15.61 -3.15 3.98
N ALA A 56 16.49 -2.22 3.61
CA ALA A 56 16.10 -0.88 3.16
C ALA A 56 15.25 -0.94 1.89
N LEU A 57 15.62 -1.79 0.92
CA LEU A 57 14.83 -1.97 -0.30
C LEU A 57 13.44 -2.52 0.00
N VAL A 58 13.32 -3.53 0.86
CA VAL A 58 12.02 -4.08 1.28
C VAL A 58 11.15 -2.99 1.91
N LEU A 59 11.72 -2.17 2.79
CA LEU A 59 11.01 -1.06 3.41
C LEU A 59 10.49 -0.06 2.37
N VAL A 60 11.35 0.33 1.41
CA VAL A 60 10.98 1.27 0.33
C VAL A 60 9.88 0.69 -0.54
N PHE A 61 9.96 -0.57 -0.95
CA PHE A 61 8.92 -1.21 -1.76
C PHE A 61 7.59 -1.37 -1.00
N ASP A 62 7.64 -1.69 0.30
CA ASP A 62 6.44 -1.82 1.13
C ASP A 62 5.75 -0.48 1.38
N ILE A 63 6.51 0.61 1.48
CA ILE A 63 5.96 1.99 1.53
C ILE A 63 5.37 2.33 0.17
N LEU A 64 6.15 2.16 -0.91
CA LEU A 64 5.75 2.51 -2.28
C LEU A 64 4.45 1.83 -2.68
N LYS A 65 4.27 0.53 -2.43
CA LYS A 65 3.03 -0.15 -2.81
C LYS A 65 1.80 0.39 -2.07
N GLY A 66 1.96 0.77 -0.79
CA GLY A 66 0.90 1.41 -0.01
C GLY A 66 0.56 2.79 -0.55
N THR A 67 1.58 3.59 -0.86
CA THR A 67 1.43 4.92 -1.45
C THR A 67 0.79 4.86 -2.84
N VAL A 68 1.27 3.98 -3.72
CA VAL A 68 0.75 3.82 -5.08
C VAL A 68 -0.71 3.36 -5.07
N ALA A 69 -1.09 2.45 -4.17
CA ALA A 69 -2.48 2.00 -4.05
C ALA A 69 -3.42 3.16 -3.70
N VAL A 70 -3.12 3.89 -2.62
CA VAL A 70 -4.01 4.96 -2.11
C VAL A 70 -3.98 6.19 -3.00
N TRP A 71 -2.80 6.61 -3.47
CA TRP A 71 -2.68 7.78 -4.34
C TRP A 71 -3.24 7.52 -5.73
N GLY A 72 -3.04 6.32 -6.28
CA GLY A 72 -3.69 5.89 -7.51
C GLY A 72 -5.21 5.94 -7.39
N ALA A 73 -5.77 5.43 -6.30
CA ALA A 73 -7.20 5.53 -6.00
C ALA A 73 -7.68 6.99 -5.88
N TYR A 74 -6.89 7.87 -5.24
CA TYR A 74 -7.22 9.28 -5.13
C TYR A 74 -7.31 9.98 -6.48
N PHE A 75 -6.34 9.76 -7.38
CA PHE A 75 -6.37 10.35 -8.72
C PHE A 75 -7.50 9.80 -9.60
N LEU A 76 -8.00 8.60 -9.29
CA LEU A 76 -9.19 8.02 -9.91
C LEU A 76 -10.51 8.59 -9.37
N GLY A 77 -10.44 9.54 -8.43
CA GLY A 77 -11.60 10.27 -7.91
C GLY A 77 -12.38 9.52 -6.83
N LEU A 78 -11.75 8.58 -6.11
CA LEU A 78 -12.42 7.86 -5.03
C LEU A 78 -12.66 8.77 -3.82
N GLU A 79 -13.82 8.57 -3.19
CA GLU A 79 -14.22 9.31 -2.00
C GLU A 79 -13.37 8.93 -0.78
N PRO A 80 -13.26 9.78 0.27
CA PRO A 80 -12.40 9.52 1.42
C PRO A 80 -12.65 8.17 2.11
N ILE A 81 -13.92 7.74 2.18
CA ILE A 81 -14.30 6.44 2.74
C ILE A 81 -13.75 5.29 1.88
N GLU A 82 -13.80 5.42 0.56
CA GLU A 82 -13.30 4.41 -0.39
C GLU A 82 -11.76 4.33 -0.36
N LEU A 83 -11.07 5.48 -0.19
CA LEU A 83 -9.62 5.50 0.03
C LEU A 83 -9.22 4.77 1.30
N GLY A 84 -10.00 4.91 2.38
CA GLY A 84 -9.83 4.13 3.60
C GLY A 84 -9.95 2.63 3.34
N LEU A 85 -10.92 2.20 2.53
CA LEU A 85 -11.07 0.78 2.15
C LEU A 85 -9.90 0.29 1.28
N VAL A 86 -9.38 1.11 0.37
CA VAL A 86 -8.18 0.80 -0.43
C VAL A 86 -6.95 0.65 0.47
N ALA A 87 -6.76 1.56 1.43
CA ALA A 87 -5.67 1.49 2.40
C ALA A 87 -5.75 0.21 3.25
N LEU A 88 -6.94 -0.16 3.70
CA LEU A 88 -7.16 -1.43 4.40
C LEU A 88 -6.86 -2.62 3.49
N ALA A 89 -7.35 -2.61 2.24
CA ALA A 89 -7.15 -3.71 1.29
C ALA A 89 -5.66 -3.96 0.98
N VAL A 90 -4.87 -2.92 0.74
CA VAL A 90 -3.42 -3.09 0.50
C VAL A 90 -2.68 -3.58 1.75
N CYS A 91 -3.10 -3.15 2.95
CA CYS A 91 -2.54 -3.65 4.21
C CYS A 91 -2.91 -5.12 4.45
N PHE A 92 -4.17 -5.50 4.22
CA PHE A 92 -4.62 -6.89 4.31
C PHE A 92 -3.92 -7.78 3.29
N GLY A 93 -3.67 -7.29 2.07
CA GLY A 93 -2.86 -7.99 1.08
C GLY A 93 -1.44 -8.24 1.59
N HIS A 94 -0.82 -7.26 2.26
CA HIS A 94 0.52 -7.44 2.83
C HIS A 94 0.54 -8.46 3.99
N ILE A 95 -0.50 -8.49 4.84
CA ILE A 95 -0.59 -9.42 5.98
C ILE A 95 -0.93 -10.83 5.51
N PHE A 96 -1.88 -10.95 4.59
CA PHE A 96 -2.38 -12.21 4.03
C PHE A 96 -2.18 -12.25 2.51
N PRO A 97 -0.93 -12.40 2.05
CA PRO A 97 -0.61 -12.37 0.63
C PRO A 97 -1.12 -13.62 -0.08
N LEU A 98 -1.99 -13.42 -1.06
CA LEU A 98 -2.60 -14.50 -1.85
C LEU A 98 -1.54 -15.35 -2.58
N PHE A 99 -0.48 -14.73 -3.09
CA PHE A 99 0.56 -15.41 -3.86
C PHE A 99 1.56 -16.21 -3.01
N PHE A 100 1.58 -15.99 -1.69
CA PHE A 100 2.59 -16.57 -0.79
C PHE A 100 1.96 -17.39 0.34
N GLY A 101 0.78 -17.99 0.11
CA GLY A 101 0.12 -18.88 1.06
C GLY A 101 -0.38 -18.18 2.31
N PHE A 102 -0.85 -16.93 2.18
CA PHE A 102 -1.51 -16.14 3.23
C PHE A 102 -0.67 -15.90 4.50
N SER A 103 0.65 -15.98 4.39
CA SER A 103 1.57 -15.72 5.51
C SER A 103 2.50 -14.57 5.14
N GLY A 104 2.11 -13.37 5.55
CA GLY A 104 2.78 -12.12 5.24
C GLY A 104 3.39 -11.42 6.45
N GLY A 105 3.66 -10.12 6.30
CA GLY A 105 4.30 -9.29 7.30
C GLY A 105 3.30 -8.51 8.16
N LYS A 106 3.81 -7.62 9.03
CA LYS A 106 2.98 -6.81 9.95
C LYS A 106 2.34 -5.57 9.31
N ALA A 107 2.59 -5.31 8.02
CA ALA A 107 2.07 -4.16 7.26
C ALA A 107 2.39 -2.76 7.82
N VAL A 108 3.30 -2.61 8.79
CA VAL A 108 3.64 -1.30 9.38
C VAL A 108 4.16 -0.31 8.32
N ALA A 109 5.07 -0.75 7.44
CA ALA A 109 5.62 0.08 6.38
C ALA A 109 4.57 0.41 5.30
N THR A 110 3.70 -0.54 4.98
CA THR A 110 2.61 -0.35 4.02
C THR A 110 1.53 0.60 4.55
N ALA A 111 1.18 0.51 5.83
CA ALA A 111 0.29 1.45 6.49
C ALA A 111 0.89 2.87 6.50
N PHE A 112 2.20 2.99 6.79
CA PHE A 112 2.90 4.27 6.70
C PHE A 112 2.80 4.86 5.28
N GLY A 113 3.09 4.07 4.25
CA GLY A 113 2.95 4.50 2.85
C GLY A 113 1.53 4.88 2.44
N ALA A 114 0.52 4.17 2.96
CA ALA A 114 -0.89 4.43 2.72
C ALA A 114 -1.40 5.73 3.38
N LEU A 115 -0.74 6.17 4.46
CA LEU A 115 -1.08 7.41 5.19
C LEU A 115 -0.37 8.65 4.66
N LEU A 116 0.74 8.51 3.92
CA LEU A 116 1.46 9.64 3.32
C LEU A 116 0.57 10.59 2.50
N PRO A 117 -0.41 10.11 1.69
CA PRO A 117 -1.30 11.00 0.96
C PRO A 117 -2.05 11.96 1.91
N TRP A 118 -2.48 11.49 3.08
CA TRP A 118 -3.28 12.30 4.01
C TRP A 118 -2.46 13.41 4.67
N THR A 119 -1.15 13.20 4.84
CA THR A 119 -0.25 14.19 5.45
C THR A 119 0.44 15.09 4.43
N ALA A 120 0.60 14.64 3.18
CA ALA A 120 1.28 15.35 2.10
C ALA A 120 0.45 16.50 1.47
N GLY A 121 -0.63 16.93 2.12
CA GLY A 121 -1.45 18.02 1.62
C GLY A 121 -2.29 17.63 0.41
N LEU A 122 -2.88 16.42 0.43
CA LEU A 122 -4.06 16.16 -0.39
C LEU A 122 -5.00 17.37 -0.22
N PRO A 123 -5.34 18.13 -1.28
CA PRO A 123 -6.37 19.13 -1.16
C PRO A 123 -7.61 18.39 -0.64
N CYS A 124 -8.07 18.80 0.54
CA CYS A 124 -9.32 18.33 1.10
C CYS A 124 -10.37 18.43 0.00
N ALA A 125 -10.87 17.27 -0.43
CA ALA A 125 -11.82 17.06 -1.51
C ALA A 125 -11.28 17.18 -2.95
N PRO A 126 -11.63 16.25 -3.87
CA PRO A 126 -11.83 16.68 -5.24
C PRO A 126 -12.87 17.80 -5.18
N ALA A 127 -12.57 18.95 -5.77
CA ALA A 127 -13.51 20.05 -5.85
C ALA A 127 -14.86 19.50 -6.34
N VAL A 128 -15.86 19.43 -5.45
CA VAL A 128 -17.25 19.47 -5.85
C VAL A 128 -17.34 20.65 -6.82
N PRO A 129 -17.87 20.48 -8.05
CA PRO A 129 -17.97 21.60 -8.96
C PRO A 129 -18.77 22.67 -8.23
N THR A 130 -18.10 23.76 -7.86
CA THR A 130 -18.71 24.86 -7.16
C THR A 130 -19.81 25.38 -8.09
N CYS A 131 -21.07 25.15 -7.71
CA CYS A 131 -22.18 25.88 -8.29
C CYS A 131 -21.82 27.36 -8.19
N ARG A 132 -21.51 28.00 -9.32
CA ARG A 132 -21.41 29.45 -9.39
C ARG A 132 -22.74 30.00 -8.85
N PRO A 133 -22.74 30.92 -7.87
CA PRO A 133 -23.96 31.64 -7.54
C PRO A 133 -24.42 32.40 -8.79
N PRO A 134 -25.74 32.50 -9.06
CA PRO A 134 -26.22 33.33 -10.14
C PRO A 134 -25.79 34.76 -9.85
N THR A 135 -25.15 35.38 -10.84
CA THR A 135 -24.83 36.80 -10.85
C THR A 135 -26.07 37.62 -10.52
N CYS A 136 -26.14 38.21 -9.32
CA CYS A 136 -26.98 39.36 -9.06
C CYS A 136 -26.40 40.53 -9.87
N ARG A 137 -27.00 40.84 -11.02
CA ARG A 137 -26.83 42.13 -11.68
C ARG A 137 -27.78 43.13 -11.03
N HIS A 138 -27.21 44.29 -10.71
CA HIS A 138 -27.91 45.53 -10.33
C HIS A 138 -28.92 45.97 -11.39
#